data_AF-K7FSV4-F1
#
_entry.id   AF-K7FSV4-F1
#
_cell.length_a   1.000
_cell.length_b   1.000
_cell.length_c   1.000
_cell.angle_alpha   90.00
_cell.angle_beta   90.00
_cell.angle_gamma   90.00
#
_symmetry.space_group_name_H-M   'P 1'
#
loop_
_entity.id
_entity.type
_entity.pdbx_description
1 polymer ?
#
loop_
_entity_poly.entity_id
_entity_poly.type
_entity_poly.pdbx_seq_one_letter_code
_entity_poly.pdbx_strand_id
1 'polypeptide(L)'
;PGAVDSALRYLASLFPRQLFEDALPPLVLKHQLYSLVKDRTAVDRHLSRLKDEGLVRLFQLGFDTEAFGVVFAQDYVAKVLQSVEGKEQAGTVRRFLQTAFTSCADVSYEKGRMLRDFGFQDHDITLLVSAGVLTVRDAGSWWLAVPGAGRFVKCFIKGRKAVQAMIQKAKYKEVLLSDLQSRRAPRAVKLGLPYHIHDLIGAQLVDCVPSTSGTLLGGCAG
;
A
#
# COMPACT_ATOMS: atom_id res chain seq x y z
N PRO A 1 -6.18 -17.44 -9.54
CA PRO A 1 -6.99 -16.19 -9.59
C PRO A 1 -7.76 -15.94 -8.30
N GLY A 2 -8.77 -16.77 -7.98
CA GLY A 2 -9.66 -16.55 -6.82
C GLY A 2 -8.96 -16.43 -5.46
N ALA A 3 -7.85 -17.16 -5.22
CA ALA A 3 -7.10 -17.05 -3.98
C ALA A 3 -6.42 -15.68 -3.80
N VAL A 4 -5.88 -15.09 -4.87
CA VAL A 4 -5.23 -13.76 -4.82
C VAL A 4 -6.26 -12.67 -4.64
N ASP A 5 -7.41 -12.76 -5.33
CA ASP A 5 -8.50 -11.81 -5.19
C ASP A 5 -9.08 -11.82 -3.76
N SER A 6 -9.30 -13.01 -3.20
CA SER A 6 -9.75 -13.17 -1.81
C SER A 6 -8.73 -12.63 -0.80
N ALA A 7 -7.44 -12.92 -1.01
CA ALA A 7 -6.36 -12.41 -0.17
C ALA A 7 -6.29 -10.87 -0.24
N LEU A 8 -6.40 -10.28 -1.42
CA LEU A 8 -6.39 -8.82 -1.60
C LEU A 8 -7.59 -8.16 -0.90
N ARG A 9 -8.80 -8.70 -1.07
CA ARG A 9 -10.00 -8.17 -0.39
C ARG A 9 -9.91 -8.31 1.12
N TYR A 10 -9.42 -9.45 1.60
CA TYR A 10 -9.22 -9.67 3.03
C TYR A 10 -8.20 -8.68 3.60
N LEU A 11 -7.02 -8.53 2.98
CA LEU A 11 -6.02 -7.56 3.44
C LEU A 11 -6.54 -6.12 3.39
N ALA A 12 -7.30 -5.76 2.35
CA ALA A 12 -7.96 -4.46 2.27
C ALA A 12 -8.97 -4.23 3.40
N SER A 13 -9.68 -5.28 3.84
CA SER A 13 -10.60 -5.21 4.98
C SER A 13 -9.90 -4.98 6.33
N LEU A 14 -8.60 -5.31 6.43
CA LEU A 14 -7.81 -5.04 7.63
C LEU A 14 -7.40 -3.56 7.76
N PHE A 15 -7.50 -2.79 6.67
CA PHE A 15 -7.11 -1.38 6.69
C PHE A 15 -8.08 -0.56 7.56
N PRO A 16 -7.60 0.12 8.63
CA PRO A 16 -8.47 0.82 9.57
C PRO A 16 -8.92 2.18 9.00
N ARG A 17 -9.92 2.19 8.12
CA ARG A 17 -10.42 3.42 7.47
C ARG A 17 -10.68 4.57 8.45
N GLN A 18 -11.27 4.27 9.61
CA GLN A 18 -11.59 5.26 10.66
C GLN A 18 -10.35 5.96 11.25
N LEU A 19 -9.19 5.29 11.28
CA LEU A 19 -7.94 5.89 11.76
C LEU A 19 -7.52 7.11 10.90
N PHE A 20 -7.96 7.12 9.65
CA PHE A 20 -7.66 8.15 8.67
C PHE A 20 -8.89 8.98 8.31
N GLU A 21 -9.95 8.95 9.13
CA GLU A 21 -11.22 9.65 8.88
C GLU A 21 -11.82 9.29 7.50
N ASP A 22 -11.58 8.06 7.04
CA ASP A 22 -11.93 7.57 5.70
C ASP A 22 -11.36 8.43 4.55
N ALA A 23 -10.33 9.26 4.80
CA ALA A 23 -9.70 10.09 3.79
C ALA A 23 -8.73 9.32 2.87
N LEU A 24 -8.31 8.12 3.29
CA LEU A 24 -7.42 7.25 2.52
C LEU A 24 -8.18 6.03 2.00
N PRO A 25 -7.92 5.59 0.75
CA PRO A 25 -8.41 4.30 0.29
C PRO A 25 -7.70 3.16 1.04
N PRO A 26 -8.30 1.97 1.15
CA PRO A 26 -7.63 0.81 1.71
C PRO A 26 -6.33 0.52 0.97
N LEU A 27 -5.24 0.57 1.73
CA LEU A 27 -3.92 0.33 1.20
C LEU A 27 -3.47 -1.05 1.65
N VAL A 28 -3.08 -1.88 0.69
CA VAL A 28 -2.47 -3.20 0.92
C VAL A 28 -1.06 -3.15 0.41
N LEU A 29 -0.08 -3.66 1.14
CA LEU A 29 1.28 -3.78 0.62
C LEU A 29 1.38 -5.05 -0.19
N LYS A 30 2.00 -4.96 -1.37
CA LYS A 30 2.17 -6.09 -2.30
C LYS A 30 2.71 -7.33 -1.58
N HIS A 31 3.73 -7.16 -0.75
CA HIS A 31 4.35 -8.26 -0.03
C HIS A 31 3.43 -8.93 1.00
N GLN A 32 2.43 -8.23 1.55
CA GLN A 32 1.46 -8.85 2.46
C GLN A 32 0.71 -10.01 1.80
N LEU A 33 0.49 -9.95 0.48
CA LEU A 33 -0.15 -11.05 -0.26
C LEU A 33 0.67 -12.34 -0.22
N TYR A 34 2.00 -12.24 -0.18
CA TYR A 34 2.89 -13.41 -0.09
C TYR A 34 2.77 -14.15 1.25
N SER A 35 2.20 -13.51 2.29
CA SER A 35 1.90 -14.19 3.56
C SER A 35 0.65 -15.08 3.50
N LEU A 36 -0.21 -14.90 2.50
CA LEU A 36 -1.47 -15.63 2.33
C LEU A 36 -1.43 -16.59 1.13
N VAL A 37 -0.67 -16.24 0.10
CA VAL A 37 -0.51 -17.03 -1.13
C VAL A 37 0.96 -17.38 -1.30
N LYS A 38 1.27 -18.68 -1.18
CA LYS A 38 2.65 -19.19 -1.21
C LYS A 38 3.35 -18.94 -2.55
N ASP A 39 2.62 -19.05 -3.66
CA ASP A 39 3.15 -18.84 -5.00
C ASP A 39 3.27 -17.34 -5.31
N ARG A 40 4.45 -16.78 -5.03
CA ARG A 40 4.80 -15.36 -5.30
C ARG A 40 4.65 -15.00 -6.77
N THR A 41 5.03 -15.90 -7.67
CA THR A 41 4.94 -15.68 -9.12
C THR A 41 3.48 -15.62 -9.56
N ALA A 42 2.59 -16.43 -8.98
CA ALA A 42 1.15 -16.32 -9.23
C ALA A 42 0.56 -15.01 -8.70
N VAL A 43 0.99 -14.54 -7.51
CA VAL A 43 0.59 -13.24 -6.97
C VAL A 43 1.01 -12.12 -7.92
N ASP A 44 2.29 -12.09 -8.33
CA ASP A 44 2.82 -11.05 -9.19
C ASP A 44 2.12 -11.01 -10.55
N ARG A 45 1.95 -12.17 -11.18
CA ARG A 45 1.25 -12.30 -12.46
C ARG A 45 -0.20 -11.84 -12.37
N HIS A 46 -0.89 -12.17 -11.29
CA HIS A 46 -2.29 -11.79 -11.09
C HIS A 46 -2.42 -10.29 -10.80
N LEU A 47 -1.54 -9.72 -9.97
CA LEU A 47 -1.52 -8.27 -9.72
C LEU A 47 -1.18 -7.47 -10.99
N SER A 48 -0.23 -7.93 -11.80
CA SER A 48 0.07 -7.31 -13.10
C SER A 48 -1.15 -7.32 -14.00
N ARG A 49 -1.89 -8.44 -14.05
CA ARG A 49 -3.15 -8.50 -14.80
C ARG A 49 -4.19 -7.50 -14.28
N LEU A 50 -4.46 -7.48 -12.97
CA LEU A 50 -5.42 -6.53 -12.38
C LEU A 50 -5.00 -5.07 -12.62
N LYS A 51 -3.70 -4.80 -12.64
CA LYS A 51 -3.14 -3.49 -12.96
C LYS A 51 -3.41 -3.13 -14.43
N ASP A 52 -3.11 -4.04 -15.36
CA ASP A 52 -3.29 -3.85 -16.80
C ASP A 52 -4.77 -3.75 -17.20
N GLU A 53 -5.67 -4.46 -16.49
CA GLU A 53 -7.12 -4.32 -16.58
C GLU A 53 -7.65 -3.03 -15.90
N GLY A 54 -6.78 -2.26 -15.27
CA GLY A 54 -7.13 -1.00 -14.63
C GLY A 54 -7.89 -1.13 -13.31
N LEU A 55 -8.03 -2.35 -12.75
CA LEU A 55 -8.78 -2.64 -11.52
C LEU A 55 -8.04 -2.25 -10.24
N VAL A 56 -6.71 -2.26 -10.27
CA VAL A 56 -5.86 -1.80 -9.17
C VAL A 56 -4.84 -0.77 -9.66
N ARG A 57 -4.26 -0.04 -8.71
CA ARG A 57 -3.11 0.84 -8.92
C ARG A 57 -2.01 0.49 -7.93
N LEU A 58 -0.78 0.58 -8.41
CA LEU A 58 0.42 0.42 -7.61
C LEU A 58 0.97 1.79 -7.25
N PHE A 59 1.52 1.94 -6.04
CA PHE A 59 2.06 3.19 -5.53
C PHE A 59 3.40 2.95 -4.86
N GLN A 60 4.37 3.82 -5.14
CA GLN A 60 5.60 3.85 -4.38
C GLN A 60 5.42 4.69 -3.11
N LEU A 61 5.62 4.09 -1.94
CA LEU A 61 5.30 4.73 -0.65
C LEU A 61 6.50 5.38 0.05
N GLY A 62 7.70 5.21 -0.51
CA GLY A 62 8.91 5.96 -0.15
C GLY A 62 9.56 5.57 1.18
N PHE A 63 9.09 4.52 1.87
CA PHE A 63 9.75 3.99 3.06
C PHE A 63 10.70 2.82 2.77
N ASP A 64 10.58 2.24 1.57
CA ASP A 64 11.35 1.11 1.06
C ASP A 64 11.18 1.11 -0.47
N THR A 65 12.26 0.91 -1.22
CA THR A 65 12.25 0.99 -2.69
C THR A 65 11.51 -0.18 -3.33
N GLU A 66 11.40 -1.31 -2.62
CA GLU A 66 10.74 -2.53 -3.12
C GLU A 66 9.30 -2.68 -2.62
N ALA A 67 8.84 -1.78 -1.73
CA ALA A 67 7.52 -1.88 -1.11
C ALA A 67 6.45 -1.08 -1.87
N PHE A 68 5.75 -1.77 -2.77
CA PHE A 68 4.60 -1.21 -3.47
C PHE A 68 3.30 -1.34 -2.64
N GLY A 69 2.56 -0.23 -2.56
CA GLY A 69 1.16 -0.23 -2.16
C GLY A 69 0.25 -0.63 -3.33
N VAL A 70 -0.78 -1.40 -3.05
CA VAL A 70 -1.85 -1.84 -3.94
C VAL A 70 -3.15 -1.22 -3.43
N VAL A 71 -3.87 -0.53 -4.31
CA VAL A 71 -5.18 0.07 -4.02
C VAL A 71 -6.14 -0.25 -5.16
N PHE A 72 -7.40 -0.55 -4.85
CA PHE A 72 -8.43 -0.67 -5.88
C PHE A 72 -8.63 0.67 -6.60
N ALA A 73 -8.64 0.66 -7.92
CA ALA A 73 -8.70 1.88 -8.72
C ALA A 73 -9.97 2.69 -8.44
N GLN A 74 -11.10 2.00 -8.20
CA GLN A 74 -12.36 2.64 -7.83
C GLN A 74 -12.27 3.39 -6.48
N ASP A 75 -11.71 2.74 -5.45
CA ASP A 75 -11.50 3.38 -4.15
C ASP A 75 -10.55 4.58 -4.28
N TYR A 76 -9.48 4.45 -5.07
CA TYR A 76 -8.55 5.54 -5.33
C TYR A 76 -9.23 6.75 -5.96
N VAL A 77 -9.95 6.55 -7.08
CA VAL A 77 -10.66 7.63 -7.79
C VAL A 77 -11.65 8.33 -6.85
N ALA A 78 -12.45 7.57 -6.10
CA ALA A 78 -13.42 8.13 -5.16
C ALA A 78 -12.75 9.02 -4.11
N LYS A 79 -11.65 8.54 -3.50
CA LYS A 79 -10.94 9.27 -2.44
C LYS A 79 -10.16 10.46 -2.96
N VAL A 80 -9.57 10.38 -4.14
CA VAL A 80 -8.92 11.53 -4.77
C VAL A 80 -9.94 12.63 -5.08
N LEU A 81 -11.09 12.30 -5.68
CA LEU A 81 -12.13 13.28 -5.97
C LEU A 81 -12.68 13.94 -4.70
N GLN A 82 -12.92 13.15 -3.65
CA GLN A 82 -13.31 13.68 -2.34
C GLN A 82 -12.24 14.63 -1.76
N SER A 83 -10.95 14.31 -1.93
CA SER A 83 -9.86 15.11 -1.36
C SER A 83 -9.70 16.49 -2.00
N VAL A 84 -10.27 16.72 -3.19
CA VAL A 84 -10.18 17.98 -3.93
C VAL A 84 -11.51 18.72 -4.06
N GLU A 85 -12.57 18.25 -3.40
CA GLU A 85 -13.88 18.91 -3.42
C GLU A 85 -13.78 20.36 -2.93
N GLY A 86 -14.34 21.29 -3.71
CA GLY A 86 -14.28 22.74 -3.42
C GLY A 86 -12.92 23.40 -3.59
N LYS A 87 -11.89 22.69 -4.10
CA LYS A 87 -10.54 23.24 -4.30
C LYS A 87 -10.27 23.60 -5.75
N GLU A 88 -9.34 24.53 -5.96
CA GLU A 88 -8.90 24.98 -7.29
C GLU A 88 -8.41 23.83 -8.18
N GLN A 89 -7.71 22.84 -7.60
CA GLN A 89 -7.13 21.71 -8.35
C GLN A 89 -8.20 20.72 -8.87
N ALA A 90 -9.47 20.83 -8.46
CA ALA A 90 -10.50 19.83 -8.73
C ALA A 90 -10.70 19.54 -10.23
N GLY A 91 -10.69 20.59 -11.06
CA GLY A 91 -10.83 20.46 -12.52
C GLY A 91 -9.67 19.66 -13.14
N THR A 92 -8.44 20.06 -12.80
CA THR A 92 -7.21 19.41 -13.28
C THR A 92 -7.10 17.96 -12.82
N VAL A 93 -7.42 17.68 -11.55
CA VAL A 93 -7.40 16.32 -11.00
C VAL A 93 -8.46 15.44 -11.68
N ARG A 94 -9.67 15.94 -11.89
CA ARG A 94 -10.71 15.18 -12.62
C ARG A 94 -10.26 14.85 -14.04
N ARG A 95 -9.68 15.83 -14.75
CA ARG A 95 -9.13 15.60 -16.09
C ARG A 95 -8.04 14.53 -16.07
N PHE A 96 -7.13 14.58 -15.10
CA PHE A 96 -6.06 13.57 -14.96
C PHE A 96 -6.60 12.17 -14.75
N LEU A 97 -7.62 12.02 -13.89
CA LEU A 97 -8.26 10.73 -13.65
C LEU A 97 -8.96 10.17 -14.91
N GLN A 98 -9.55 11.04 -15.73
CA GLN A 98 -10.27 10.67 -16.96
C GLN A 98 -9.35 10.43 -18.16
N THR A 99 -8.15 11.02 -18.17
CA THR A 99 -7.18 10.86 -19.26
C THR A 99 -6.01 9.98 -18.84
N ALA A 100 -4.93 10.58 -18.34
CA ALA A 100 -3.66 9.91 -18.06
C ALA A 100 -3.81 8.66 -17.17
N PHE A 101 -4.61 8.75 -16.12
CA PHE A 101 -4.85 7.64 -15.19
C PHE A 101 -5.63 6.47 -15.80
N THR A 102 -6.52 6.74 -16.77
CA THR A 102 -7.33 5.70 -17.43
C THR A 102 -6.60 5.10 -18.63
N SER A 103 -5.79 5.90 -19.32
CA SER A 103 -5.02 5.48 -20.49
C SER A 103 -3.86 4.54 -20.17
N CYS A 104 -3.32 4.57 -18.95
CA CYS A 104 -2.26 3.66 -18.52
C CYS A 104 -2.30 3.42 -17.01
N ALA A 105 -1.87 2.23 -16.60
CA ALA A 105 -1.75 1.86 -15.19
C ALA A 105 -0.31 2.04 -14.66
N ASP A 106 0.37 3.06 -15.17
CA ASP A 106 1.76 3.34 -14.83
C ASP A 106 1.89 3.90 -13.42
N VAL A 107 2.96 3.49 -12.75
CA VAL A 107 3.34 3.98 -11.41
C VAL A 107 3.95 5.38 -11.46
N SER A 108 4.46 5.80 -12.62
CA SER A 108 5.13 7.08 -12.83
C SER A 108 4.73 7.75 -14.13
N TYR A 109 4.80 9.09 -14.14
CA TYR A 109 4.44 9.93 -15.27
C TYR A 109 5.62 10.83 -15.64
N GLU A 110 6.09 10.70 -16.88
CA GLU A 110 7.17 11.51 -17.46
C GLU A 110 6.62 12.83 -18.02
N LYS A 111 7.33 13.95 -17.84
CA LYS A 111 6.94 15.29 -18.32
C LYS A 111 6.62 15.31 -19.80
N GLY A 112 7.44 14.65 -20.61
CA GLY A 112 7.23 14.58 -22.06
C GLY A 112 5.88 13.96 -22.41
N ARG A 113 5.48 12.89 -21.71
CA ARG A 113 4.21 12.20 -21.93
C ARG A 113 3.03 13.02 -21.42
N MET A 114 3.19 13.63 -20.23
CA MET A 114 2.18 14.52 -19.64
C MET A 114 1.83 15.68 -20.57
N LEU A 115 2.84 16.33 -21.17
CA LEU A 115 2.65 17.45 -22.09
C LEU A 115 2.09 17.02 -23.45
N ARG A 116 2.73 16.02 -24.10
CA ARG A 116 2.43 15.67 -25.50
C ARG A 116 1.21 14.77 -25.64
N ASP A 117 1.10 13.73 -24.82
CA ASP A 117 0.11 12.68 -25.02
C ASP A 117 -1.18 12.99 -24.24
N PHE A 118 -1.05 13.66 -23.10
CA PHE A 118 -2.17 13.94 -22.19
C PHE A 118 -2.56 15.43 -22.10
N GLY A 119 -1.78 16.33 -22.70
CA GLY A 119 -2.09 17.76 -22.80
C GLY A 119 -1.98 18.56 -21.49
N PHE A 120 -1.31 18.03 -20.47
CA PHE A 120 -1.09 18.74 -19.19
C PHE A 120 0.06 19.74 -19.31
N GLN A 121 -0.19 20.98 -18.95
CA GLN A 121 0.84 22.02 -18.87
C GLN A 121 1.60 21.97 -17.53
N ASP A 122 2.73 22.67 -17.43
CA ASP A 122 3.53 22.72 -16.19
C ASP A 122 2.73 23.24 -14.98
N HIS A 123 1.83 24.20 -15.20
CA HIS A 123 0.90 24.66 -14.17
C HIS A 123 -0.05 23.54 -13.70
N ASP A 124 -0.59 22.74 -14.62
CA ASP A 124 -1.46 21.63 -14.27
C ASP A 124 -0.72 20.57 -13.45
N ILE A 125 0.52 20.25 -13.83
CA ILE A 125 1.36 19.30 -13.08
C ILE A 125 1.61 19.83 -11.66
N THR A 126 1.83 21.14 -11.51
CA THR A 126 1.96 21.79 -10.20
C THR A 126 0.68 21.63 -9.36
N LEU A 127 -0.50 21.79 -9.98
CA LEU A 127 -1.79 21.53 -9.31
C LEU A 127 -1.92 20.06 -8.88
N LEU A 128 -1.55 19.09 -9.73
CA LEU A 128 -1.56 17.67 -9.39
C LEU A 128 -0.62 17.32 -8.23
N VAL A 129 0.57 17.95 -8.19
CA VAL A 129 1.54 17.78 -7.08
C VAL A 129 1.00 18.41 -5.79
N SER A 130 0.45 19.63 -5.86
CA SER A 130 -0.13 20.30 -4.68
C SER A 130 -1.36 19.58 -4.14
N ALA A 131 -2.14 18.90 -5.00
CA ALA A 131 -3.24 18.03 -4.61
C ALA A 131 -2.77 16.68 -3.99
N GLY A 132 -1.47 16.37 -4.08
CA GLY A 132 -0.90 15.11 -3.58
C GLY A 132 -1.23 13.90 -4.45
N VAL A 133 -1.69 14.11 -5.69
CA VAL A 133 -1.98 13.05 -6.68
C VAL A 133 -0.69 12.61 -7.38
N LEU A 134 0.27 13.52 -7.51
CA LEU A 134 1.63 13.25 -7.97
C LEU A 134 2.65 13.65 -6.90
N THR A 135 3.76 12.92 -6.82
CA THR A 135 4.92 13.29 -6.01
C THR A 135 6.19 13.23 -6.85
N VAL A 136 7.15 14.10 -6.59
CA VAL A 136 8.40 14.16 -7.38
C VAL A 136 9.17 12.85 -7.23
N ARG A 137 9.56 12.25 -8.36
CA ARG A 137 10.51 11.13 -8.43
C ARG A 137 11.91 11.65 -8.74
N ASP A 138 12.02 12.36 -9.85
CA ASP A 138 13.25 12.94 -10.38
C ASP A 138 12.92 14.19 -11.23
N ALA A 139 13.94 14.79 -11.83
CA ALA A 139 13.76 15.98 -12.67
C ALA A 139 12.90 15.66 -13.91
N GLY A 140 11.64 16.06 -13.87
CA GLY A 140 10.70 15.85 -14.98
C GLY A 140 9.96 14.51 -14.92
N SER A 141 10.00 13.78 -13.80
CA SER A 141 9.16 12.60 -13.58
C SER A 141 8.55 12.58 -12.20
N TRP A 142 7.32 12.06 -12.12
CA TRP A 142 6.53 12.01 -10.90
C TRP A 142 5.98 10.62 -10.65
N TRP A 143 5.97 10.19 -9.39
CA TRP A 143 5.20 9.03 -8.96
C TRP A 143 3.71 9.38 -8.89
N LEU A 144 2.87 8.41 -9.26
CA LEU A 144 1.49 8.41 -8.81
C LEU A 144 1.47 8.29 -7.28
N ALA A 145 0.65 9.12 -6.63
CA ALA A 145 0.58 9.19 -5.19
C ALA A 145 -0.87 9.08 -4.68
N VAL A 146 -0.99 8.60 -3.45
CA VAL A 146 -2.23 8.67 -2.68
C VAL A 146 -2.17 9.94 -1.82
N PRO A 147 -3.08 10.92 -2.02
CA PRO A 147 -3.11 12.14 -1.22
C PRO A 147 -3.14 11.82 0.28
N GLY A 148 -2.21 12.38 1.05
CA GLY A 148 -2.14 12.17 2.50
C GLY A 148 -1.53 10.84 2.96
N ALA A 149 -0.96 10.01 2.06
CA ALA A 149 -0.34 8.72 2.40
C ALA A 149 0.75 8.79 3.48
N GLY A 150 1.39 9.94 3.67
CA GLY A 150 2.38 10.14 4.74
C GLY A 150 1.82 9.84 6.15
N ARG A 151 0.52 10.07 6.39
CA ARG A 151 -0.15 9.69 7.65
C ARG A 151 -0.12 8.17 7.84
N PHE A 152 -0.40 7.41 6.79
CA PHE A 152 -0.33 5.96 6.78
C PHE A 152 1.10 5.48 6.99
N VAL A 153 2.07 5.96 6.19
CA VAL A 153 3.48 5.55 6.27
C VAL A 153 4.04 5.74 7.67
N LYS A 154 3.75 6.89 8.32
CA LYS A 154 4.17 7.17 9.70
C LYS A 154 3.60 6.17 10.71
N CYS A 155 2.32 5.81 10.58
CA CYS A 155 1.70 4.81 11.47
C CYS A 155 2.26 3.41 11.20
N PHE A 156 2.42 3.08 9.92
CA PHE A 156 2.92 1.79 9.46
C PHE A 156 4.33 1.48 9.99
N ILE A 157 5.29 2.39 9.79
CA ILE A 157 6.68 2.20 10.25
C ILE A 157 6.73 2.01 11.78
N LYS A 158 5.97 2.80 12.52
CA LYS A 158 5.91 2.69 14.00
C LYS A 158 5.30 1.37 14.45
N GLY A 159 4.21 0.94 13.81
CA GLY A 159 3.56 -0.33 14.11
C GLY A 159 4.43 -1.53 13.78
N ARG A 160 5.08 -1.55 12.60
CA ARG A 160 6.00 -2.63 12.18
C ARG A 160 7.11 -2.83 13.23
N LYS A 161 7.80 -1.74 13.62
CA LYS A 161 8.85 -1.78 14.65
C LYS A 161 8.32 -2.30 15.99
N ALA A 162 7.11 -1.91 16.39
CA ALA A 162 6.52 -2.34 17.65
C ALA A 162 6.18 -3.85 17.64
N VAL A 163 5.59 -4.38 16.56
CA VAL A 163 5.27 -5.81 16.46
C VAL A 163 6.54 -6.65 16.36
N GLN A 164 7.52 -6.21 15.57
CA GLN A 164 8.83 -6.87 15.50
C GLN A 164 9.51 -6.91 16.88
N ALA A 165 9.45 -5.82 17.65
CA ALA A 165 9.97 -5.80 19.02
C ALA A 165 9.22 -6.75 19.97
N MET A 166 7.92 -7.00 19.76
CA MET A 166 7.17 -7.98 20.56
C MET A 166 7.69 -9.41 20.34
N ILE A 167 8.12 -9.74 19.13
CA ILE A 167 8.70 -11.05 18.78
C ILE A 167 10.12 -11.15 19.37
N GLN A 168 10.94 -10.12 19.16
CA GLN A 168 12.33 -10.08 19.66
C GLN A 168 12.46 -10.11 21.18
N LYS A 169 11.43 -9.64 21.91
CA LYS A 169 11.38 -9.68 23.37
C LYS A 169 10.71 -10.94 23.93
N ALA A 170 10.15 -11.80 23.07
CA ALA A 170 9.57 -13.05 23.51
C ALA A 170 10.65 -14.02 23.99
N LYS A 171 10.26 -15.01 24.79
CA LYS A 171 11.17 -16.08 25.22
C LYS A 171 11.72 -16.78 23.98
N TYR A 172 13.04 -16.96 23.92
CA TYR A 172 13.75 -17.51 22.76
C TYR A 172 13.66 -16.68 21.47
N LYS A 173 13.14 -15.43 21.54
CA LYS A 173 12.87 -14.56 20.37
C LYS A 173 11.88 -15.17 19.38
N GLU A 174 10.99 -16.02 19.88
CA GLU A 174 9.98 -16.74 19.11
C GLU A 174 8.60 -16.58 19.75
N VAL A 175 7.55 -16.57 18.92
CA VAL A 175 6.16 -16.53 19.39
C VAL A 175 5.26 -17.33 18.45
N LEU A 176 4.29 -18.07 19.00
CA LEU A 176 3.25 -18.69 18.19
C LEU A 176 2.40 -17.61 17.51
N LEU A 177 2.09 -17.80 16.22
CA LEU A 177 1.27 -16.88 15.44
C LEU A 177 -0.10 -16.64 16.13
N SER A 178 -0.75 -17.70 16.60
CA SER A 178 -2.02 -17.63 17.34
C SER A 178 -1.93 -16.78 18.61
N ASP A 179 -0.82 -16.92 19.34
CA ASP A 179 -0.58 -16.16 20.57
C ASP A 179 -0.33 -14.69 20.23
N LEU A 180 0.44 -14.40 19.19
CA LEU A 180 0.67 -13.03 18.75
C LEU A 180 -0.62 -12.36 18.29
N GLN A 181 -1.50 -13.07 17.60
CA GLN A 181 -2.81 -12.57 17.14
C GLN A 181 -3.77 -12.27 18.29
N SER A 182 -3.71 -13.04 19.38
CA SER A 182 -4.58 -12.86 20.56
C SER A 182 -4.05 -11.83 21.57
N ARG A 183 -2.79 -11.38 21.43
CA ARG A 183 -2.21 -10.35 22.31
C ARG A 183 -2.92 -9.01 22.15
N ARG A 184 -2.92 -8.24 23.24
CA ARG A 184 -3.32 -6.83 23.18
C ARG A 184 -2.33 -6.02 22.34
N ALA A 185 -2.83 -5.35 21.31
CA ALA A 185 -2.02 -4.50 20.46
C ALA A 185 -1.42 -3.31 21.25
N PRO A 186 -0.10 -3.04 21.13
CA PRO A 186 0.50 -1.83 21.66
C PRO A 186 -0.12 -0.56 21.06
N ARG A 187 -0.08 0.56 21.78
CA ARG A 187 -0.58 1.88 21.30
C ARG A 187 0.03 2.32 19.96
N ALA A 188 1.27 1.88 19.67
CA ALA A 188 1.96 2.18 18.43
C ALA A 188 1.44 1.39 17.21
N VAL A 189 0.75 0.27 17.43
CA VAL A 189 0.25 -0.66 16.41
C VAL A 189 -1.16 -0.23 15.99
N LYS A 190 -1.25 0.97 15.40
CA LYS A 190 -2.52 1.59 15.03
C LYS A 190 -3.23 0.90 13.87
N LEU A 191 -2.49 0.18 13.01
CA LEU A 191 -3.07 -0.58 11.89
C LEU A 191 -3.62 -1.95 12.28
N GLY A 192 -3.51 -2.32 13.56
CA GLY A 192 -3.91 -3.64 14.05
C GLY A 192 -2.83 -4.69 13.88
N LEU A 193 -2.83 -5.68 14.78
CA LEU A 193 -1.87 -6.79 14.74
C LEU A 193 -1.97 -7.60 13.45
N PRO A 194 -3.16 -8.00 12.94
CA PRO A 194 -3.25 -8.77 11.70
C PRO A 194 -2.55 -8.09 10.51
N TYR A 195 -2.74 -6.77 10.36
CA TYR A 195 -2.11 -6.01 9.28
C TYR A 195 -0.58 -6.11 9.34
N HIS A 196 0.00 -5.91 10.53
CA HIS A 196 1.45 -5.95 10.72
C HIS A 196 2.03 -7.37 10.70
N ILE A 197 1.27 -8.38 11.10
CA ILE A 197 1.70 -9.78 11.00
C ILE A 197 1.86 -10.17 9.53
N HIS A 198 0.87 -9.86 8.67
CA HIS A 198 0.98 -10.12 7.23
C HIS A 198 2.13 -9.31 6.60
N ASP A 199 2.40 -8.11 7.10
CA ASP A 199 3.54 -7.29 6.68
C ASP A 199 4.86 -7.99 6.99
N LEU A 200 5.08 -8.39 8.24
CA LEU A 200 6.34 -9.03 8.67
C LEU A 200 6.60 -10.34 7.95
N ILE A 201 5.58 -11.21 7.84
CA ILE A 201 5.69 -12.50 7.15
C ILE A 201 5.95 -12.27 5.65
N GLY A 202 5.15 -11.40 5.04
CA GLY A 202 5.20 -11.13 3.61
C GLY A 202 6.53 -10.54 3.16
N ALA A 203 7.09 -9.63 3.97
CA ALA A 203 8.38 -8.99 3.75
C ALA A 203 9.58 -9.84 4.22
N GLN A 204 9.36 -11.07 4.72
CA GLN A 204 10.41 -11.94 5.27
C GLN A 204 11.24 -11.26 6.37
N LEU A 205 10.58 -10.45 7.21
CA LEU A 205 11.19 -9.83 8.39
C LEU A 205 11.12 -10.73 9.63
N VAL A 206 10.48 -11.89 9.49
CA VAL A 206 10.38 -12.96 10.48
C VAL A 206 10.43 -14.31 9.79
N ASP A 207 11.03 -15.29 10.47
CA ASP A 207 11.01 -16.68 10.03
C ASP A 207 9.71 -17.36 10.46
N CYS A 208 9.14 -18.19 9.59
CA CYS A 208 7.92 -18.95 9.85
C CYS A 208 8.24 -20.43 9.92
N VAL A 209 8.27 -21.00 11.13
CA VAL A 209 8.61 -22.40 11.36
C VAL A 209 7.35 -23.18 11.74
N PRO A 210 6.94 -24.20 10.98
CA PRO A 210 5.86 -25.10 11.38
C PRO A 210 6.24 -25.87 12.65
N SER A 211 5.34 -25.92 13.63
CA SER A 211 5.48 -26.73 14.85
C SER A 211 4.23 -27.55 15.11
N THR A 212 4.30 -28.48 16.07
CA THR A 212 3.15 -29.30 16.50
C THR A 212 1.99 -28.46 17.05
N SER A 213 2.27 -27.24 17.52
CA SER A 213 1.28 -26.33 18.12
C SER A 213 0.87 -25.18 17.18
N GLY A 214 1.28 -25.24 15.90
CA GLY A 214 1.03 -24.20 14.91
C GLY A 214 2.32 -23.51 14.44
N THR A 215 2.19 -22.40 13.71
CA THR A 215 3.35 -21.68 13.15
C THR A 215 4.02 -20.82 14.21
N LEU A 216 5.32 -21.02 14.42
CA LEU A 216 6.19 -20.15 15.20
C LEU A 216 6.76 -19.04 14.31
N LEU A 217 6.74 -17.82 14.85
CA LEU A 217 7.39 -16.65 14.27
C LEU A 217 8.66 -16.35 15.04
N GLY A 218 9.81 -16.44 14.37
CA GLY A 218 11.12 -16.12 14.92
C GLY A 218 11.72 -14.85 14.32
N GLY A 219 12.71 -14.26 14.98
CA GLY A 219 13.53 -13.24 14.35
C GLY A 219 14.44 -13.84 13.27
N CYS A 220 14.57 -13.18 12.11
CA CYS A 220 15.53 -13.61 11.10
C CYS A 220 16.94 -13.68 11.71
N ALA A 221 17.63 -14.81 11.54
CA ALA A 221 19.06 -14.87 11.78
C ALA A 221 19.73 -13.93 10.77
N GLY A 222 20.28 -12.82 11.27
CA GLY A 222 21.14 -11.93 10.48
C GLY A 222 22.48 -12.58 10.17
#